data_AF-A0A086ZD84-F1
#
_entry.id   AF-A0A086ZD84-F1
#
_cell.length_a   1.000
_cell.length_b   1.000
_cell.length_c   1.000
_cell.angle_alpha   90.00
_cell.angle_beta   90.00
_cell.angle_gamma   90.00
#
_symmetry.space_group_name_H-M   'P 1'
#
loop_
_entity.id
_entity.type
_entity.pdbx_description
1 polymer ?
#
loop_
_entity_poly.entity_id
_entity_poly.type
_entity_poly.pdbx_seq_one_letter_code
_entity_poly.pdbx_strand_id
1 'polypeptide(L)'
;MPPRAKVTREMIIDAAFGITRDAGIGAVNARSISEELKCSTQPVMYHFKTIKELKRAVYEKTDEYHSAYIMNTYSNNPMKDIGLNYIRFAVKEKNLFCFLFQSNEFSGKHISELVNAEELQPIIAILSQEAAVNAEQAKIIFRSLFLIAHGYASMFANNAMEYDEQMVLSDLSLIFDGTIKAVRG
;
A
#
# COMPACT_ATOMS: atom_id res chain seq x y z
N MET A 1 38.73 -20.17 -5.12
CA MET A 1 37.44 -19.54 -5.49
C MET A 1 36.95 -18.80 -4.26
N PRO A 2 36.60 -17.50 -4.33
CA PRO A 2 36.06 -16.80 -3.17
C PRO A 2 34.75 -17.48 -2.72
N PRO A 3 34.42 -17.49 -1.41
CA PRO A 3 33.19 -18.10 -0.93
C PRO A 3 32.01 -17.43 -1.63
N ARG A 4 31.07 -18.22 -2.18
CA ARG A 4 29.81 -17.66 -2.67
C ARG A 4 29.15 -16.90 -1.51
N ALA A 5 28.76 -15.64 -1.75
CA ALA A 5 28.05 -14.85 -0.77
C ALA A 5 26.84 -15.65 -0.24
N LYS A 6 26.71 -15.74 1.08
CA LYS A 6 25.66 -16.52 1.72
C LYS A 6 24.33 -15.80 1.51
N VAL A 7 23.37 -16.47 0.88
CA VAL A 7 21.99 -15.95 0.71
C VAL A 7 21.38 -15.70 2.10
N THR A 8 20.94 -14.47 2.34
CA THR A 8 20.28 -14.05 3.59
C THR A 8 18.77 -14.09 3.45
N ARG A 9 18.08 -13.97 4.59
CA ARG A 9 16.62 -13.87 4.64
C ARG A 9 16.15 -12.60 3.91
N GLU A 10 16.84 -11.49 4.11
CA GLU A 10 16.52 -10.18 3.51
C GLU A 10 16.66 -10.23 1.98
N MET A 11 17.73 -10.84 1.46
CA MET A 11 17.91 -11.03 0.01
C MET A 11 16.75 -11.82 -0.61
N ILE A 12 16.22 -12.83 0.11
CA ILE A 12 15.07 -13.63 -0.33
C ILE A 12 13.80 -12.77 -0.35
N ILE A 13 13.57 -11.95 0.68
CA ILE A 13 12.41 -11.06 0.74
C ILE A 13 12.50 -10.00 -0.36
N ASP A 14 13.68 -9.42 -0.59
CA ASP A 14 13.91 -8.41 -1.62
C ASP A 14 13.67 -8.97 -3.03
N ALA A 15 14.19 -10.17 -3.31
CA ALA A 15 13.92 -10.86 -4.58
C ALA A 15 12.43 -11.18 -4.74
N ALA A 16 11.78 -11.69 -3.71
CA ALA A 16 10.35 -11.99 -3.75
C ALA A 16 9.48 -10.73 -3.88
N PHE A 17 9.89 -9.61 -3.29
CA PHE A 17 9.25 -8.30 -3.46
C PHE A 17 9.38 -7.83 -4.91
N GLY A 18 10.57 -7.92 -5.52
CA GLY A 18 10.78 -7.61 -6.94
C GLY A 18 9.89 -8.45 -7.85
N ILE A 19 9.88 -9.76 -7.65
CA ILE A 19 8.99 -10.68 -8.39
C ILE A 19 7.52 -10.30 -8.21
N THR A 20 7.10 -9.92 -7.00
CA THR A 20 5.72 -9.50 -6.72
C THR A 20 5.39 -8.21 -7.47
N ARG A 21 6.31 -7.23 -7.48
CA ARG A 21 6.16 -5.96 -8.19
C ARG A 21 5.99 -6.17 -9.69
N ASP A 22 6.78 -7.07 -10.28
CA ASP A 22 6.83 -7.26 -11.72
C ASP A 22 5.74 -8.20 -12.25
N ALA A 23 5.54 -9.33 -11.57
CA ALA A 23 4.70 -10.44 -12.04
C ALA A 23 3.57 -10.85 -11.07
N GLY A 24 3.43 -10.16 -9.94
CA GLY A 24 2.42 -10.43 -8.93
C GLY A 24 2.79 -11.57 -7.97
N ILE A 25 2.10 -11.62 -6.83
CA ILE A 25 2.38 -12.57 -5.74
C ILE A 25 2.20 -14.04 -6.14
N GLY A 26 1.48 -14.31 -7.23
CA GLY A 26 1.33 -15.66 -7.80
C GLY A 26 2.64 -16.23 -8.34
N ALA A 27 3.56 -15.38 -8.80
CA ALA A 27 4.86 -15.79 -9.35
C ALA A 27 5.90 -16.12 -8.27
N VAL A 28 5.65 -15.77 -7.01
CA VAL A 28 6.58 -15.99 -5.89
C VAL A 28 6.56 -17.46 -5.47
N ASN A 29 7.69 -18.14 -5.68
CA ASN A 29 7.95 -19.50 -5.22
C ASN A 29 9.47 -19.73 -5.06
N ALA A 30 9.86 -20.86 -4.46
CA ALA A 30 11.27 -21.14 -4.19
C ALA A 30 12.14 -21.16 -5.46
N ARG A 31 11.57 -21.60 -6.59
CA ARG A 31 12.29 -21.66 -7.86
C ARG A 31 12.53 -20.27 -8.42
N SER A 32 11.48 -19.44 -8.58
CA SER A 32 11.62 -18.09 -9.13
C SER A 32 12.58 -17.23 -8.30
N ILE A 33 12.53 -17.34 -6.99
CA ILE A 33 13.48 -16.63 -6.11
C ILE A 33 14.91 -17.14 -6.27
N SER A 34 15.11 -18.46 -6.35
CA SER A 34 16.45 -19.02 -6.54
C SER A 34 17.06 -18.67 -7.89
N GLU A 35 16.25 -18.55 -8.94
CA GLU A 35 16.66 -18.08 -10.27
C GLU A 35 17.11 -16.61 -10.20
N GLU A 36 16.32 -15.75 -9.55
CA GLU A 36 16.65 -14.33 -9.33
C GLU A 36 17.96 -14.17 -8.54
N LEU A 37 18.13 -14.95 -7.47
CA LEU A 37 19.31 -14.92 -6.61
C LEU A 37 20.49 -15.75 -7.14
N LYS A 38 20.34 -16.41 -8.30
CA LYS A 38 21.35 -17.29 -8.92
C LYS A 38 21.89 -18.34 -7.95
N CYS A 39 21.01 -18.95 -7.17
CA CYS A 39 21.33 -19.98 -6.17
C CYS A 39 20.45 -21.23 -6.36
N SER A 40 20.67 -22.27 -5.54
CA SER A 40 19.74 -23.41 -5.49
C SER A 40 18.49 -23.04 -4.70
N THR A 41 17.46 -23.89 -4.69
CA THR A 41 16.25 -23.66 -3.87
C THR A 41 16.51 -23.88 -2.37
N GLN A 42 17.61 -24.55 -2.00
CA GLN A 42 17.90 -24.93 -0.61
C GLN A 42 18.01 -23.73 0.35
N PRO A 43 18.69 -22.62 0.04
CA PRO A 43 18.76 -21.46 0.93
C PRO A 43 17.38 -20.83 1.18
N VAL A 44 16.49 -20.85 0.19
CA VAL A 44 15.11 -20.34 0.36
C VAL A 44 14.35 -21.19 1.36
N MET A 45 14.41 -22.52 1.21
CA MET A 45 13.75 -23.48 2.11
C MET A 45 14.38 -23.51 3.52
N TYR A 46 15.64 -23.10 3.64
CA TYR A 46 16.31 -22.99 4.94
C TYR A 46 15.81 -21.78 5.74
N HIS A 47 15.61 -20.64 5.09
CA HIS A 47 15.16 -19.40 5.75
C HIS A 47 13.65 -19.31 5.94
N PHE A 48 12.85 -19.97 5.09
CA PHE A 48 11.40 -19.96 5.17
C PHE A 48 10.85 -21.38 5.17
N LYS A 49 10.14 -21.76 6.25
CA LYS A 49 9.59 -23.11 6.41
C LYS A 49 8.43 -23.37 5.46
N THR A 50 7.70 -22.32 5.11
CA THR A 50 6.55 -22.39 4.20
C THR A 50 6.51 -21.21 3.26
N ILE A 51 5.90 -21.39 2.08
CA ILE A 51 5.65 -20.27 1.17
C ILE A 51 4.72 -19.21 1.77
N LYS A 52 3.83 -19.61 2.69
CA LYS A 52 2.93 -18.68 3.41
C LYS A 52 3.71 -17.72 4.30
N GLU A 53 4.69 -18.23 5.04
CA GLU A 53 5.59 -17.43 5.89
C GLU A 53 6.37 -16.41 5.04
N LEU A 54 6.91 -16.84 3.90
CA LEU A 54 7.58 -15.96 2.95
C LEU A 54 6.65 -14.87 2.42
N LYS A 55 5.44 -15.23 1.96
CA LYS A 55 4.47 -14.26 1.45
C LYS A 55 4.04 -13.26 2.54
N ARG A 56 3.97 -13.66 3.81
CA ARG A 56 3.72 -12.75 4.93
C ARG A 56 4.85 -11.75 5.11
N ALA A 57 6.11 -12.18 5.07
CA ALA A 57 7.26 -11.27 5.15
C ALA A 57 7.33 -10.31 3.94
N VAL A 58 6.94 -10.77 2.75
CA VAL A 58 6.84 -9.91 1.56
C VAL A 58 5.68 -8.92 1.69
N TYR A 59 4.56 -9.33 2.29
CA TYR A 59 3.44 -8.43 2.60
C TYR A 59 3.89 -7.30 3.51
N GLU A 60 4.56 -7.62 4.62
CA GLU A 60 5.09 -6.64 5.58
C GLU A 60 6.01 -5.63 4.89
N LYS A 61 6.99 -6.12 4.11
CA LYS A 61 7.86 -5.24 3.30
C LYS A 61 7.09 -4.37 2.31
N THR A 62 6.04 -4.93 1.69
CA THR A 62 5.22 -4.19 0.72
C THR A 62 4.38 -3.11 1.40
N ASP A 63 3.86 -3.38 2.59
CA ASP A 63 3.08 -2.45 3.40
C ASP A 63 3.96 -1.31 3.95
N GLU A 64 5.20 -1.61 4.36
CA GLU A 64 6.21 -0.61 4.72
C GLU A 64 6.55 0.30 3.53
N TYR A 65 6.80 -0.28 2.36
CA TYR A 65 7.06 0.48 1.14
C TYR A 65 5.87 1.35 0.75
N HIS A 66 4.65 0.82 0.81
CA HIS A 66 3.43 1.57 0.56
C HIS A 66 3.26 2.74 1.55
N SER A 67 3.44 2.50 2.84
CA SER A 67 3.35 3.52 3.88
C SER A 67 4.36 4.65 3.64
N ALA A 68 5.61 4.32 3.34
CA ALA A 68 6.63 5.30 2.98
C ALA A 68 6.28 6.07 1.69
N TYR A 69 5.71 5.39 0.69
CA TYR A 69 5.30 5.99 -0.57
C TYR A 69 4.20 7.04 -0.38
N ILE A 70 3.14 6.72 0.37
CA ILE A 70 2.01 7.64 0.55
C ILE A 70 2.35 8.82 1.47
N MET A 71 3.24 8.61 2.44
CA MET A 71 3.68 9.65 3.37
C MET A 71 4.73 10.60 2.80
N ASN A 72 5.22 10.35 1.57
CA ASN A 72 6.12 11.26 0.86
C ASN A 72 5.36 12.50 0.32
N THR A 73 5.02 13.40 1.23
CA THR A 73 4.28 14.64 0.98
C THR A 73 5.25 15.82 0.82
N TYR A 74 4.89 16.81 0.00
CA TYR A 74 5.77 17.93 -0.37
C TYR A 74 5.06 19.27 -0.50
N SER A 75 3.72 19.28 -0.54
CA SER A 75 2.90 20.47 -0.61
C SER A 75 2.45 20.95 0.77
N ASN A 76 1.81 22.12 0.81
CA ASN A 76 1.17 22.64 2.02
C ASN A 76 -0.18 21.97 2.34
N ASN A 77 -0.60 20.98 1.55
CA ASN A 77 -1.86 20.24 1.72
C ASN A 77 -1.55 18.73 1.85
N PRO A 78 -0.99 18.28 2.99
CA PRO A 78 -0.47 16.93 3.14
C PRO A 78 -1.54 15.84 2.93
N MET A 79 -2.81 16.07 3.31
CA MET A 79 -3.86 15.08 3.05
C MET A 79 -4.17 14.91 1.56
N LYS A 80 -4.08 15.99 0.78
CA LYS A 80 -4.24 15.91 -0.67
C LYS A 80 -3.09 15.13 -1.30
N ASP A 81 -1.87 15.37 -0.86
CA ASP A 81 -0.68 14.62 -1.31
C ASP A 81 -0.80 13.12 -0.97
N ILE A 82 -1.24 12.78 0.25
CA ILE A 82 -1.46 11.39 0.68
C ILE A 82 -2.48 10.70 -0.22
N GLY A 83 -3.64 11.33 -0.45
CA GLY A 83 -4.69 10.76 -1.31
C GLY A 83 -4.22 10.57 -2.76
N LEU A 84 -3.48 11.53 -3.30
CA LEU A 84 -2.90 11.45 -4.63
C LEU A 84 -1.84 10.33 -4.73
N ASN A 85 -0.93 10.26 -3.75
CA ASN A 85 0.10 9.24 -3.71
C ASN A 85 -0.50 7.84 -3.59
N TYR A 86 -1.57 7.67 -2.82
CA TYR A 86 -2.29 6.39 -2.72
C TYR A 86 -2.80 5.93 -4.09
N ILE A 87 -3.41 6.83 -4.88
CA ILE A 87 -3.89 6.51 -6.23
C ILE A 87 -2.73 6.27 -7.19
N ARG A 88 -1.68 7.10 -7.14
CA ARG A 88 -0.47 6.92 -7.97
C ARG A 88 0.23 5.60 -7.68
N PHE A 89 0.20 5.12 -6.43
CA PHE A 89 0.74 3.81 -6.08
C PHE A 89 0.03 2.71 -6.85
N ALA A 90 -1.30 2.74 -6.94
CA ALA A 90 -2.04 1.75 -7.73
C ALA A 90 -1.76 1.83 -9.24
N VAL A 91 -1.54 3.04 -9.76
CA VAL A 91 -1.17 3.25 -11.18
C VAL A 91 0.22 2.70 -11.49
N LYS A 92 1.21 3.00 -10.64
CA LYS A 92 2.62 2.66 -10.88
C LYS A 92 3.01 1.27 -10.40
N GLU A 93 2.40 0.82 -9.30
CA GLU A 93 2.74 -0.39 -8.54
C GLU A 93 1.55 -1.36 -8.49
N LYS A 94 0.82 -1.51 -9.61
CA LYS A 94 -0.45 -2.25 -9.67
C LYS A 94 -0.43 -3.62 -8.97
N ASN A 95 0.64 -4.39 -9.16
CA ASN A 95 0.74 -5.72 -8.56
C ASN A 95 0.93 -5.67 -7.04
N LEU A 96 1.66 -4.66 -6.54
CA LEU A 96 1.80 -4.42 -5.11
C LEU A 96 0.48 -3.93 -4.51
N PHE A 97 -0.23 -3.04 -5.20
CA PHE A 97 -1.55 -2.59 -4.78
C PHE A 97 -2.54 -3.77 -4.70
N CYS A 98 -2.65 -4.58 -5.75
CA CYS A 98 -3.49 -5.78 -5.73
C CYS A 98 -3.07 -6.75 -4.62
N PHE A 99 -1.77 -6.90 -4.37
CA PHE A 99 -1.27 -7.76 -3.30
C PHE A 99 -1.65 -7.26 -1.90
N LEU A 100 -1.60 -5.95 -1.66
CA LEU A 100 -2.00 -5.38 -0.36
C LEU A 100 -3.52 -5.39 -0.17
N PHE A 101 -4.26 -5.01 -1.20
CA PHE A 101 -5.65 -4.57 -1.04
C PHE A 101 -6.69 -5.48 -1.69
N GLN A 102 -6.27 -6.39 -2.58
CA GLN A 102 -7.16 -7.30 -3.32
C GLN A 102 -6.80 -8.79 -3.09
N SER A 103 -6.10 -9.07 -2.00
CA SER A 103 -5.66 -10.41 -1.59
C SER A 103 -6.51 -11.04 -0.48
N ASN A 104 -7.66 -10.42 -0.14
CA ASN A 104 -8.51 -10.77 1.01
C ASN A 104 -7.87 -10.57 2.39
N GLU A 105 -6.81 -9.76 2.55
CA GLU A 105 -6.20 -9.48 3.86
C GLU A 105 -7.12 -8.69 4.82
N PHE A 106 -8.21 -8.11 4.32
CA PHE A 106 -9.28 -7.53 5.15
C PHE A 106 -10.43 -8.50 5.47
N SER A 107 -10.35 -9.77 5.06
CA SER A 107 -11.42 -10.74 5.29
C SER A 107 -11.75 -10.86 6.78
N GLY A 108 -13.03 -10.65 7.11
CA GLY A 108 -13.53 -10.71 8.50
C GLY A 108 -13.35 -9.42 9.30
N LYS A 109 -12.76 -8.37 8.74
CA LYS A 109 -12.63 -7.05 9.39
C LYS A 109 -13.80 -6.14 9.04
N HIS A 110 -14.19 -5.30 9.99
CA HIS A 110 -15.15 -4.21 9.74
C HIS A 110 -14.43 -2.94 9.27
N ILE A 111 -15.08 -2.13 8.41
CA ILE A 111 -14.54 -0.82 7.98
C ILE A 111 -14.22 0.08 9.19
N SER A 112 -15.00 0.00 10.26
CA SER A 112 -14.74 0.72 11.51
C SER A 112 -13.43 0.32 12.17
N GLU A 113 -13.01 -0.94 12.07
CA GLU A 113 -11.75 -1.41 12.64
C GLU A 113 -10.58 -0.83 11.84
N LEU A 114 -10.71 -0.74 10.51
CA LEU A 114 -9.69 -0.14 9.66
C LEU A 114 -9.43 1.32 10.06
N VAL A 115 -10.49 2.12 10.22
CA VAL A 115 -10.37 3.56 10.53
C VAL A 115 -9.85 3.80 11.97
N ASN A 116 -9.97 2.82 12.85
CA ASN A 116 -9.48 2.89 14.23
C ASN A 116 -8.11 2.23 14.44
N ALA A 117 -7.48 1.73 13.38
CA ALA A 117 -6.17 1.10 13.45
C ALA A 117 -5.10 2.09 13.95
N GLU A 118 -4.16 1.60 14.77
CA GLU A 118 -3.09 2.44 15.35
C GLU A 118 -2.17 3.00 14.26
N GLU A 119 -1.98 2.24 13.19
CA GLU A 119 -1.18 2.59 12.03
C GLU A 119 -1.70 3.83 11.28
N LEU A 120 -3.00 4.15 11.43
CA LEU A 120 -3.61 5.34 10.83
C LEU A 120 -3.51 6.59 11.70
N GLN A 121 -3.11 6.48 12.96
CA GLN A 121 -3.03 7.64 13.87
C GLN A 121 -2.24 8.82 13.30
N PRO A 122 -1.08 8.62 12.64
CA PRO A 122 -0.35 9.73 12.00
C PRO A 122 -1.17 10.45 10.92
N ILE A 123 -1.91 9.71 10.08
CA ILE A 123 -2.74 10.28 9.02
C ILE A 123 -3.95 11.00 9.62
N ILE A 124 -4.59 10.43 10.63
CA ILE A 124 -5.71 11.06 11.35
C ILE A 124 -5.27 12.35 12.03
N ALA A 125 -4.06 12.40 12.59
CA ALA A 125 -3.51 13.61 13.20
C ALA A 125 -3.27 14.72 12.17
N ILE A 126 -2.68 14.39 11.01
CA ILE A 126 -2.50 15.33 9.89
C ILE A 126 -3.86 15.89 9.45
N LEU A 127 -4.83 15.00 9.22
CA LEU A 127 -6.17 15.39 8.80
C LEU A 127 -6.88 16.26 9.85
N SER A 128 -6.80 15.90 11.13
CA SER A 128 -7.38 16.67 12.23
C SER A 128 -6.84 18.10 12.26
N GLN A 129 -5.53 18.27 12.03
CA GLN A 129 -4.88 19.56 11.99
C GLN A 129 -5.27 20.36 10.75
N GLU A 130 -5.15 19.78 9.55
CA GLU A 130 -5.44 20.45 8.27
C GLU A 130 -6.91 20.85 8.17
N ALA A 131 -7.81 19.96 8.60
CA ALA A 131 -9.24 20.20 8.62
C ALA A 131 -9.72 20.89 9.91
N ALA A 132 -8.85 21.25 10.85
CA ALA A 132 -9.17 21.85 12.16
C ALA A 132 -10.48 21.29 12.76
N VAL A 133 -10.49 19.98 13.02
CA VAL A 133 -11.58 19.20 13.61
C VAL A 133 -11.02 18.25 14.67
N ASN A 134 -11.87 17.69 15.52
CA ASN A 134 -11.42 16.67 16.48
C ASN A 134 -11.14 15.31 15.79
N ALA A 135 -10.50 14.38 16.51
CA ALA A 135 -10.11 13.07 15.96
C ALA A 135 -11.29 12.23 15.45
N GLU A 136 -12.44 12.26 16.12
CA GLU A 136 -13.62 11.49 15.67
C GLU A 136 -14.21 12.05 14.38
N GLN A 137 -14.26 13.38 14.25
CA GLN A 137 -14.60 14.06 13.00
C GLN A 137 -13.58 13.78 11.89
N ALA A 138 -12.28 13.78 12.21
CA ALA A 138 -11.22 13.43 11.27
C ALA A 138 -11.37 11.98 10.76
N LYS A 139 -11.71 11.01 11.62
CA LYS A 139 -12.00 9.63 11.21
C LYS A 139 -13.17 9.53 10.24
N ILE A 140 -14.23 10.32 10.43
CA ILE A 140 -15.38 10.38 9.51
C ILE A 140 -14.95 10.90 8.14
N ILE A 141 -14.18 12.00 8.12
CA ILE A 141 -13.65 12.58 6.88
C ILE A 141 -12.71 11.59 6.18
N PHE A 142 -11.76 11.02 6.93
CA PHE A 142 -10.79 10.05 6.45
C PHE A 142 -11.49 8.87 5.76
N ARG A 143 -12.55 8.31 6.36
CA ARG A 143 -13.28 7.20 5.76
C ARG A 143 -13.80 7.54 4.37
N SER A 144 -14.37 8.74 4.18
CA SER A 144 -14.87 9.19 2.87
C SER A 144 -13.73 9.38 1.86
N LEU A 145 -12.63 10.02 2.28
CA LEU A 145 -11.45 10.22 1.45
C LEU A 145 -10.83 8.88 1.02
N PHE A 146 -10.66 7.96 1.98
CA PHE A 146 -10.10 6.63 1.76
C PHE A 146 -10.95 5.85 0.77
N LEU A 147 -12.28 5.83 0.92
CA LEU A 147 -13.15 5.09 0.01
C LEU A 147 -13.09 5.63 -1.43
N ILE A 148 -13.00 6.95 -1.63
CA ILE A 148 -12.82 7.52 -2.98
C ILE A 148 -11.44 7.19 -3.54
N ALA A 149 -10.38 7.41 -2.77
CA ALA A 149 -9.02 7.11 -3.21
C ALA A 149 -8.85 5.63 -3.53
N HIS A 150 -9.44 4.75 -2.71
CA HIS A 150 -9.45 3.31 -2.91
C HIS A 150 -10.28 2.87 -4.12
N GLY A 151 -11.40 3.53 -4.39
CA GLY A 151 -12.20 3.33 -5.59
C GLY A 151 -11.38 3.64 -6.85
N TYR A 152 -10.77 4.83 -6.92
CA TYR A 152 -9.87 5.21 -8.00
C TYR A 152 -8.71 4.23 -8.18
N ALA A 153 -8.01 3.94 -7.08
CA ALA A 153 -6.88 3.02 -7.07
C ALA A 153 -7.27 1.63 -7.60
N SER A 154 -8.40 1.09 -7.16
CA SER A 154 -8.90 -0.20 -7.62
C SER A 154 -9.30 -0.21 -9.10
N MET A 155 -9.88 0.88 -9.59
CA MET A 155 -10.21 1.02 -11.02
C MET A 155 -8.95 1.04 -11.88
N PHE A 156 -7.93 1.81 -11.50
CA PHE A 156 -6.68 1.90 -12.27
C PHE A 156 -5.85 0.61 -12.23
N ALA A 157 -5.71 -0.02 -11.06
CA ALA A 157 -4.91 -1.24 -10.92
C ALA A 157 -5.43 -2.40 -11.79
N ASN A 158 -6.75 -2.46 -12.03
CA ASN A 158 -7.39 -3.62 -12.66
C ASN A 158 -7.76 -3.44 -14.13
N ASN A 159 -7.92 -2.20 -14.62
CA ASN A 159 -8.61 -1.97 -15.90
C ASN A 159 -7.78 -1.28 -16.98
N ALA A 160 -6.47 -1.08 -16.75
CA ALA A 160 -5.57 -0.39 -17.71
C ALA A 160 -6.15 0.96 -18.20
N MET A 161 -6.89 1.65 -17.35
CA MET A 161 -7.51 2.94 -17.66
C MET A 161 -6.46 4.03 -17.77
N GLU A 162 -6.73 5.02 -18.60
CA GLU A 162 -5.90 6.22 -18.68
C GLU A 162 -6.00 7.02 -17.38
N TYR A 163 -4.84 7.35 -16.81
CA TYR A 163 -4.74 8.11 -15.58
C TYR A 163 -4.76 9.62 -15.87
N ASP A 164 -5.85 10.28 -15.49
CA ASP A 164 -5.96 11.74 -15.48
C ASP A 164 -5.74 12.27 -14.06
N GLU A 165 -4.52 12.75 -13.82
CA GLU A 165 -4.14 13.30 -12.52
C GLU A 165 -4.94 14.57 -12.15
N GLN A 166 -5.27 15.42 -13.12
CA GLN A 166 -6.00 16.66 -12.84
C GLN A 166 -7.43 16.39 -12.41
N MET A 167 -8.10 15.44 -13.06
CA MET A 167 -9.43 14.96 -12.67
C MET A 167 -9.40 14.39 -11.25
N VAL A 168 -8.46 13.50 -10.96
CA VAL A 168 -8.28 12.91 -9.62
C VAL A 168 -8.06 13.98 -8.56
N LEU A 169 -7.22 14.98 -8.84
CA LEU A 169 -6.96 16.09 -7.90
C LEU A 169 -8.19 16.96 -7.66
N SER A 170 -9.00 17.20 -8.69
CA SER A 170 -10.26 17.94 -8.58
C SER A 170 -11.24 17.19 -7.69
N ASP A 171 -11.41 15.89 -7.90
CA ASP A 171 -12.34 15.06 -7.14
C ASP A 171 -11.91 14.89 -5.68
N LEU A 172 -10.61 14.66 -5.42
CA LEU A 172 -10.06 14.62 -4.07
C LEU A 172 -10.30 15.94 -3.32
N SER A 173 -10.10 17.09 -3.98
CA SER A 173 -10.42 18.39 -3.39
C SER A 173 -11.91 18.56 -3.12
N LEU A 174 -12.77 18.16 -4.07
CA LEU A 174 -14.22 18.24 -3.91
C LEU A 174 -14.70 17.45 -2.69
N ILE A 175 -14.24 16.20 -2.54
CA ILE A 175 -14.65 15.38 -1.39
C ILE A 175 -14.07 15.90 -0.08
N PHE A 176 -12.84 16.40 -0.07
CA PHE A 176 -12.21 16.97 1.12
C PHE A 176 -12.98 18.19 1.62
N ASP A 177 -13.20 19.18 0.76
CA ASP A 177 -13.92 20.39 1.12
C ASP A 177 -15.38 20.10 1.48
N GLY A 178 -16.03 19.19 0.74
CA GLY A 178 -17.42 18.79 0.97
C GLY A 178 -17.61 18.10 2.32
N THR A 179 -16.71 17.18 2.68
CA THR A 179 -16.79 16.45 3.95
C THR A 179 -16.46 17.34 5.14
N ILE A 180 -15.50 18.26 5.03
CA ILE A 180 -15.21 19.25 6.07
C ILE A 180 -16.43 20.12 6.34
N LYS A 181 -17.07 20.65 5.28
CA LYS A 181 -18.29 21.45 5.42
C LYS A 181 -19.39 20.64 6.12
N ALA A 182 -19.66 19.43 5.64
CA ALA A 182 -20.71 18.57 6.19
C ALA A 182 -20.50 18.20 7.68
N VAL A 183 -19.24 18.03 8.10
CA VAL A 183 -18.91 17.64 9.48
C VAL A 183 -18.87 18.83 10.44
N ARG A 184 -18.58 20.04 9.95
CA ARG A 184 -18.53 21.27 10.77
C ARG A 184 -19.90 21.92 10.98
N GLY A 185 -20.85 21.70 10.06
CA GLY A 185 -22.15 22.37 10.05
C GLY A 185 -22.10 23.66 9.26
#